data_AF-A0A9R0V9V7-F1
#
_entry.id   AF-A0A9R0V9V7-F1
#
_cell.length_a   1.000
_cell.length_b   1.000
_cell.length_c   1.000
_cell.angle_alpha   90.00
_cell.angle_beta   90.00
_cell.angle_gamma   90.00
#
_symmetry.space_group_name_H-M   'P 1'
#
loop_
_entity.id
_entity.type
_entity.pdbx_description
1 polymer ?
#
loop_
_entity_poly.entity_id
_entity_poly.type
_entity_poly.pdbx_seq_one_letter_code
_entity_poly.pdbx_strand_id
1 'polypeptide(L)'
;MARSSSVTEAEVGIACFTSALPGFRGVLKHRYSDFIVHEVARDGSVVRLTSLDLPDQCVDAKEEEKAAPAADADHSKALESFSGLCGEADCRALRGLLEKVAAGGEGEFSPVMLSPDADKGHRSEVHNFFKKNFKFLVTDTVEHSDGVQKYIRVRVGSEAGGGRGRGGGGRGGGGRGGGGRGRKRKNMNGSDWGDDRPFDSRGSSSWPANAGKFLRFHLCKENKDTQDALGVIGKMLGLQSRSFGFSGTKDKRAVTTQQVTVFKVPANKIAALNKRLYGIKVGNFCYVKEGLGLGQLMGNRFTITLRGVVAESDDMIKAAVDGLGKNGFINYYGLQRFGSGSVPTHRIGAALLRGEWKNAVNLVLDPREGDILKLFCLYLIRICMLCCANFCST
;
A
#
# COMPACT_ATOMS: atom_id res chain seq x y z
N MET A 1 25.13 33.41 26.32
CA MET A 1 24.54 32.47 25.34
C MET A 1 24.47 31.09 25.98
N ALA A 2 23.38 30.78 26.70
CA ALA A 2 23.16 29.44 27.23
C ALA A 2 22.59 28.57 26.10
N ARG A 3 23.24 27.46 25.79
CA ARG A 3 22.69 26.44 24.87
C ARG A 3 21.38 25.94 25.49
N SER A 4 20.29 25.88 24.71
CA SER A 4 19.06 25.22 25.13
C SER A 4 19.40 23.81 25.60
N SER A 5 19.22 23.52 26.89
CA SER A 5 19.65 22.25 27.47
C SER A 5 18.77 21.13 26.91
N SER A 6 19.29 20.37 25.96
CA SER A 6 18.73 19.09 25.57
C SER A 6 18.73 18.15 26.78
N VAL A 7 17.61 17.46 27.00
CA VAL A 7 17.46 16.47 28.08
C VAL A 7 18.63 15.48 28.07
N THR A 8 19.22 15.23 29.22
CA THR A 8 20.31 14.26 29.38
C THR A 8 19.79 12.87 29.72
N GLU A 9 20.59 11.82 29.49
CA GLU A 9 20.25 10.43 29.82
C GLU A 9 19.95 10.25 31.32
N ALA A 10 20.75 10.88 32.18
CA ALA A 10 20.57 10.82 33.63
C ALA A 10 19.25 11.44 34.11
N GLU A 11 18.81 12.54 33.49
CA GLU A 11 17.53 13.21 33.83
C GLU A 11 16.29 12.33 33.56
N VAL A 12 16.43 11.31 32.71
CA VAL A 12 15.36 10.37 32.37
C VAL A 12 15.61 8.96 32.89
N GLY A 13 16.55 8.81 33.82
CA GLY A 13 16.81 7.54 34.51
C GLY A 13 17.61 6.52 33.69
N ILE A 14 18.28 6.95 32.61
CA ILE A 14 19.22 6.12 31.85
C ILE A 14 20.60 6.33 32.48
N ALA A 15 20.97 5.43 33.40
CA ALA A 15 22.20 5.59 34.20
C ALA A 15 23.04 4.30 34.32
N CYS A 16 22.44 3.14 34.08
CA CYS A 16 23.10 1.85 34.30
C CYS A 16 23.55 1.21 32.98
N PHE A 17 24.56 0.34 33.07
CA PHE A 17 25.09 -0.46 31.97
C PHE A 17 25.07 -1.95 32.34
N THR A 18 24.97 -2.84 31.34
CA THR A 18 25.09 -4.29 31.54
C THR A 18 26.55 -4.75 31.65
N SER A 19 27.49 -3.95 31.15
CA SER A 19 28.92 -4.25 31.11
C SER A 19 29.67 -3.35 32.09
N ALA A 20 30.68 -3.91 32.75
CA ALA A 20 31.64 -3.17 33.58
C ALA A 20 32.90 -2.74 32.78
N LEU A 21 32.96 -3.05 31.49
CA LEU A 21 34.08 -2.66 30.62
C LEU A 21 34.14 -1.13 30.46
N PRO A 22 35.35 -0.55 30.30
CA PRO A 22 35.47 0.86 29.93
C PRO A 22 34.74 1.18 28.63
N GLY A 23 34.11 2.35 28.59
CA GLY A 23 33.45 2.85 27.38
C GLY A 23 34.43 3.42 26.37
N PHE A 24 34.06 3.39 25.09
CA PHE A 24 34.78 4.05 24.00
C PHE A 24 33.86 5.02 23.27
N ARG A 25 34.43 5.91 22.46
CA ARG A 25 33.67 6.93 21.72
C ARG A 25 33.51 6.53 20.26
N GLY A 26 32.40 6.95 19.67
CA GLY A 26 32.14 6.79 18.24
C GLY A 26 30.96 7.66 17.81
N VAL A 27 30.93 8.01 16.53
CA VAL A 27 29.88 8.84 15.94
C VAL A 27 28.80 7.92 15.35
N LEU A 28 27.62 7.95 15.97
CA LEU A 28 26.43 7.26 15.49
C LEU A 28 25.68 8.14 14.45
N LYS A 29 25.12 7.51 13.40
CA LYS A 29 24.32 8.18 12.37
C LYS A 29 25.06 9.36 11.70
N HIS A 30 26.39 9.27 11.52
CA HIS A 30 27.15 10.32 10.81
C HIS A 30 26.55 10.55 9.42
N ARG A 31 26.34 9.47 8.65
CA ARG A 31 25.48 9.44 7.46
C ARG A 31 24.20 8.69 7.77
N TYR A 32 23.11 8.98 7.07
CA TYR A 32 21.86 8.20 7.22
C TYR A 32 22.03 6.75 6.75
N SER A 33 22.98 6.50 5.83
CA SER A 33 23.35 5.16 5.36
C SER A 33 24.19 4.35 6.35
N ASP A 34 24.72 4.97 7.41
CA ASP A 34 25.39 4.27 8.50
C ASP A 34 24.39 3.60 9.47
N PHE A 35 23.09 3.81 9.26
CA PHE A 35 22.02 3.25 10.09
C PHE A 35 20.94 2.64 9.20
N ILE A 36 21.02 1.32 9.03
CA ILE A 36 20.14 0.56 8.15
C ILE A 36 19.19 -0.27 9.02
N VAL A 37 17.90 -0.23 8.67
CA VAL A 37 16.85 -0.94 9.40
C VAL A 37 16.05 -1.79 8.43
N HIS A 38 15.99 -3.10 8.69
CA HIS A 38 15.09 -4.01 7.99
C HIS A 38 14.04 -4.51 8.98
N GLU A 39 12.77 -4.35 8.65
CA GLU A 39 11.69 -4.98 9.41
C GLU A 39 11.85 -6.51 9.40
N VAL A 40 11.51 -7.16 10.51
CA VAL A 40 11.37 -8.61 10.60
C VAL A 40 9.87 -8.90 10.62
N ALA A 41 9.37 -9.51 9.56
CA ALA A 41 7.97 -9.82 9.38
C ALA A 41 7.50 -10.88 10.40
N ARG A 42 6.19 -11.12 10.46
CA ARG A 42 5.56 -12.06 11.41
C ARG A 42 6.02 -13.51 11.26
N ASP A 43 6.48 -13.88 10.07
CA ASP A 43 7.04 -15.20 9.75
C ASP A 43 8.55 -15.30 10.06
N GLY A 44 9.14 -14.26 10.67
CA GLY A 44 10.57 -14.18 10.97
C GLY A 44 11.44 -13.77 9.78
N SER A 45 10.86 -13.57 8.59
CA SER A 45 11.62 -13.16 7.41
C SER A 45 12.11 -11.72 7.52
N VAL A 46 13.35 -11.47 7.10
CA VAL A 46 13.92 -10.11 7.06
C VAL A 46 13.47 -9.43 5.78
N VAL A 47 12.74 -8.33 5.92
CA VAL A 47 12.18 -7.56 4.82
C VAL A 47 13.29 -6.83 4.07
N ARG A 48 13.52 -7.23 2.81
CA ARG A 48 14.51 -6.65 1.90
C ARG A 48 13.88 -6.32 0.57
N LEU A 49 14.29 -5.20 -0.04
CA LEU A 49 13.90 -4.87 -1.40
C LEU A 49 14.84 -5.60 -2.37
N THR A 50 14.37 -6.70 -2.95
CA THR A 50 15.18 -7.57 -3.83
C THR A 50 14.73 -7.57 -5.29
N SER A 51 13.47 -7.27 -5.56
CA SER A 51 12.93 -7.17 -6.93
C SER A 51 12.00 -5.96 -7.03
N LEU A 52 12.05 -5.29 -8.19
CA LEU A 52 11.14 -4.21 -8.57
C LEU A 52 10.10 -4.68 -9.60
N ASP A 53 10.14 -5.95 -9.96
CA ASP A 53 9.35 -6.54 -11.02
C ASP A 53 7.91 -6.69 -10.56
N LEU A 54 6.99 -6.71 -11.53
CA LEU A 54 5.59 -6.98 -11.23
C LEU A 54 5.44 -8.42 -10.78
N PRO A 55 4.47 -8.71 -9.90
CA PRO A 55 4.25 -10.08 -9.51
C PRO A 55 3.78 -10.87 -10.72
N ASP A 56 4.38 -12.03 -10.94
CA ASP A 56 3.72 -13.10 -11.69
C ASP A 56 2.38 -13.39 -11.01
N GLN A 57 1.35 -13.79 -11.76
CA GLN A 57 -0.01 -13.99 -11.22
C GLN A 57 0.06 -14.77 -9.89
N CYS A 58 -0.22 -14.10 -8.78
CA CYS A 58 0.14 -14.61 -7.45
C CYS A 58 -0.70 -15.84 -7.09
N VAL A 59 -0.04 -16.99 -7.06
CA VAL A 59 -0.41 -18.14 -6.23
C VAL A 59 -0.02 -17.83 -4.78
N ASP A 60 -0.99 -17.89 -3.87
CA ASP A 60 -0.73 -17.78 -2.43
C ASP A 60 0.16 -18.97 -2.00
N ALA A 61 1.28 -18.68 -1.37
CA ALA A 61 2.15 -19.68 -0.76
C ALA A 61 1.49 -20.27 0.49
N LYS A 62 0.66 -21.30 0.28
CA LYS A 62 0.36 -22.47 1.12
C LYS A 62 -0.92 -23.12 0.58
N GLU A 63 -0.79 -23.76 -0.57
CA GLU A 63 -1.64 -24.87 -0.98
C GLU A 63 -0.75 -25.79 -1.82
N GLU A 64 -0.71 -27.05 -1.40
CA GLU A 64 0.08 -28.12 -1.99
C GLU A 64 -0.27 -28.32 -3.48
N GLU A 65 0.70 -28.88 -4.20
CA GLU A 65 0.65 -29.34 -5.59
C GLU A 65 -0.74 -29.43 -6.24
N LYS A 66 -0.94 -28.62 -7.28
CA LYS A 66 -1.48 -29.16 -8.52
C LYS A 66 -0.87 -28.46 -9.73
N ALA A 67 -0.25 -29.28 -10.56
CA ALA A 67 0.49 -28.97 -11.76
C ALA A 67 -0.23 -27.99 -12.70
N ALA A 68 0.58 -27.20 -13.42
CA ALA A 68 0.18 -26.52 -14.63
C ALA A 68 -0.43 -27.52 -15.63
N PRO A 69 -1.51 -27.20 -16.36
CA PRO A 69 -1.91 -28.03 -17.48
C PRO A 69 -1.00 -27.68 -18.67
N ALA A 70 -0.27 -28.72 -19.08
CA ALA A 70 0.46 -28.80 -20.33
C ALA A 70 -0.47 -28.63 -21.54
N ALA A 71 0.14 -28.28 -22.67
CA ALA A 71 -0.45 -28.26 -23.99
C ALA A 71 -0.84 -29.69 -24.45
N ASP A 72 -1.97 -30.20 -23.97
CA ASP A 72 -2.81 -31.22 -24.62
C ASP A 72 -4.14 -31.34 -23.88
N ALA A 73 -5.01 -30.33 -24.02
CA ALA A 73 -6.33 -30.35 -23.38
C ALA A 73 -7.35 -30.90 -24.38
N ASP A 74 -7.76 -32.15 -24.16
CA ASP A 74 -8.88 -32.78 -24.85
C ASP A 74 -10.15 -31.93 -24.72
N HIS A 75 -10.41 -31.11 -25.74
CA HIS A 75 -11.58 -30.22 -25.81
C HIS A 75 -12.88 -30.96 -26.17
N SER A 76 -12.86 -32.29 -26.28
CA SER A 76 -14.00 -33.14 -26.66
C SER A 76 -15.24 -32.88 -25.80
N LYS A 77 -15.12 -32.95 -24.47
CA LYS A 77 -16.23 -32.75 -23.52
C LYS A 77 -16.79 -31.32 -23.55
N ALA A 78 -15.93 -30.32 -23.75
CA ALA A 78 -16.38 -28.94 -23.87
C ALA A 78 -17.16 -28.72 -25.17
N LEU A 79 -16.70 -29.33 -26.28
CA LEU A 79 -17.37 -29.27 -27.57
C LEU A 79 -18.72 -30.00 -27.58
N GLU A 80 -18.86 -31.12 -26.85
CA GLU A 80 -20.15 -31.79 -26.65
C GLU A 80 -21.14 -30.95 -25.82
N SER A 81 -20.68 -30.31 -24.75
CA SER A 81 -21.53 -29.36 -24.01
C SER A 81 -21.91 -28.15 -24.84
N PHE A 82 -21.06 -27.73 -25.79
CA PHE A 82 -21.34 -26.62 -26.69
C PHE A 82 -22.31 -27.00 -27.81
N SER A 83 -22.21 -28.22 -28.36
CA SER A 83 -23.15 -28.69 -29.38
C SER A 83 -24.58 -28.79 -28.83
N GLY A 84 -24.73 -29.17 -27.55
CA GLY A 84 -26.02 -29.13 -26.87
C GLY A 84 -26.57 -27.71 -26.63
N LEU A 85 -25.70 -26.69 -26.60
CA LEU A 85 -26.09 -25.30 -26.33
C LEU A 85 -26.41 -24.51 -27.62
N CYS A 86 -25.56 -24.59 -28.64
CA CYS A 86 -25.66 -23.78 -29.87
C CYS A 86 -25.85 -24.60 -31.16
N GLY A 87 -25.97 -25.93 -31.06
CA GLY A 87 -26.11 -26.83 -32.21
C GLY A 87 -24.79 -27.22 -32.89
N GLU A 88 -24.87 -28.22 -33.78
CA GLU A 88 -23.68 -28.82 -34.42
C GLU A 88 -22.99 -27.90 -35.44
N ALA A 89 -23.72 -26.98 -36.08
CA ALA A 89 -23.15 -26.05 -37.04
C ALA A 89 -22.17 -25.07 -36.37
N ASP A 90 -22.59 -24.47 -35.25
CA ASP A 90 -21.77 -23.56 -34.45
C ASP A 90 -20.61 -24.30 -33.77
N CYS A 91 -20.83 -25.54 -33.33
CA CYS A 91 -19.79 -26.38 -32.75
C CYS A 91 -18.69 -26.75 -33.77
N ARG A 92 -19.06 -27.05 -35.02
CA ARG A 92 -18.09 -27.25 -36.11
C ARG A 92 -17.26 -25.99 -36.38
N ALA A 93 -17.88 -24.81 -36.36
CA ALA A 93 -17.18 -23.54 -36.57
C ALA A 93 -16.18 -23.25 -35.44
N LEU A 94 -16.54 -23.54 -34.17
CA LEU A 94 -15.66 -23.41 -33.03
C LEU A 94 -14.48 -24.40 -33.09
N ARG A 95 -14.75 -25.67 -33.42
CA ARG A 95 -13.71 -26.69 -33.58
C ARG A 95 -12.67 -26.28 -34.63
N GLY A 96 -13.10 -25.78 -35.78
CA GLY A 96 -12.20 -25.30 -36.82
C GLY A 96 -11.34 -24.09 -36.40
N LEU A 97 -11.83 -23.23 -35.50
CA LEU A 97 -11.03 -22.15 -34.91
C LEU A 97 -9.98 -22.70 -33.93
N LEU A 98 -10.35 -23.66 -33.08
CA LEU A 98 -9.44 -24.28 -32.12
C LEU A 98 -8.29 -25.04 -32.81
N GLU A 99 -8.59 -25.77 -33.88
CA GLU A 99 -7.57 -26.46 -34.70
C GLU A 99 -6.58 -25.47 -35.33
N LYS A 100 -7.06 -24.33 -35.82
CA LYS A 100 -6.20 -23.26 -36.37
C LYS A 100 -5.32 -22.61 -35.30
N VAL A 101 -5.83 -22.43 -34.08
CA VAL A 101 -5.07 -21.90 -32.95
C VAL A 101 -4.00 -22.91 -32.50
N ALA A 102 -4.32 -24.21 -32.48
CA ALA A 102 -3.38 -25.27 -32.13
C ALA A 102 -2.26 -25.45 -33.17
N ALA A 103 -2.55 -25.18 -34.46
CA ALA A 103 -1.57 -25.27 -35.54
C ALA A 103 -0.52 -24.13 -35.56
N GLY A 104 -0.56 -23.18 -34.61
CA GLY A 104 0.52 -22.21 -34.38
C GLY A 104 0.76 -21.18 -35.48
N GLY A 105 -0.20 -20.96 -36.38
CA GLY A 105 -0.05 -19.99 -37.48
C GLY A 105 -0.10 -18.53 -37.00
N GLU A 106 0.95 -17.75 -37.25
CA GLU A 106 0.99 -16.28 -37.06
C GLU A 106 0.14 -15.52 -38.10
N GLY A 107 -1.12 -15.92 -38.27
CA GLY A 107 -2.08 -15.31 -39.19
C GLY A 107 -3.24 -14.65 -38.45
N GLU A 108 -3.80 -13.60 -39.04
CA GLU A 108 -5.02 -12.93 -38.58
C GLU A 108 -6.19 -13.93 -38.51
N PHE A 109 -6.51 -14.42 -37.30
CA PHE A 109 -7.61 -15.38 -37.10
C PHE A 109 -8.94 -14.72 -37.45
N SER A 110 -9.60 -15.20 -38.51
CA SER A 110 -10.93 -14.71 -38.87
C SER A 110 -11.93 -15.02 -37.74
N PRO A 111 -12.72 -14.02 -37.30
CA PRO A 111 -13.67 -14.21 -36.22
C PRO A 111 -14.77 -15.21 -36.60
N VAL A 112 -15.12 -16.09 -35.68
CA VAL A 112 -16.26 -17.00 -35.85
C VAL A 112 -17.54 -16.27 -35.44
N MET A 113 -18.53 -16.28 -36.33
CA MET A 113 -19.87 -15.77 -36.06
C MET A 113 -20.79 -16.95 -35.79
N LEU A 114 -21.36 -16.97 -34.59
CA LEU A 114 -22.37 -17.96 -34.21
C LEU A 114 -23.72 -17.60 -34.82
N SER A 115 -24.62 -18.58 -34.83
CA SER A 115 -25.96 -18.43 -35.39
C SER A 115 -26.74 -17.29 -34.68
N PRO A 116 -27.64 -16.58 -35.40
CA PRO A 116 -28.42 -15.49 -34.80
C PRO A 116 -29.28 -16.00 -33.63
N ASP A 117 -29.19 -15.29 -32.52
CA ASP A 117 -29.94 -15.59 -31.30
C ASP A 117 -30.62 -14.30 -30.81
N ALA A 118 -31.95 -14.32 -30.73
CA ALA A 118 -32.75 -13.19 -30.26
C ALA A 118 -32.86 -13.15 -28.72
N ASP A 119 -32.66 -14.27 -28.02
CA ASP A 119 -32.79 -14.35 -26.57
C ASP A 119 -31.55 -13.78 -25.85
N LYS A 120 -31.76 -12.86 -24.92
CA LYS A 120 -30.68 -12.29 -24.09
C LYS A 120 -30.20 -13.28 -23.03
N GLY A 121 -31.07 -14.15 -22.53
CA GLY A 121 -30.75 -15.21 -21.59
C GLY A 121 -29.77 -16.19 -22.22
N HIS A 122 -30.18 -16.79 -23.34
CA HIS A 122 -29.35 -17.72 -24.11
C HIS A 122 -27.99 -17.11 -24.52
N ARG A 123 -27.94 -15.89 -25.08
CA ARG A 123 -26.66 -15.21 -25.37
C ARG A 123 -25.73 -15.08 -24.15
N SER A 124 -26.30 -14.82 -22.98
CA SER A 124 -25.52 -14.69 -21.74
C SER A 124 -24.93 -16.03 -21.29
N GLU A 125 -25.66 -17.13 -21.47
CA GLU A 125 -25.20 -18.49 -21.20
C GLU A 125 -24.04 -18.87 -22.13
N VAL A 126 -24.16 -18.55 -23.42
CA VAL A 126 -23.08 -18.75 -24.40
C VAL A 126 -21.83 -17.95 -24.02
N HIS A 127 -21.96 -16.67 -23.64
CA HIS A 127 -20.83 -15.87 -23.15
C HIS A 127 -20.18 -16.48 -21.90
N ASN A 128 -20.97 -17.04 -20.97
CA ASN A 128 -20.47 -17.70 -19.78
C ASN A 128 -19.78 -19.02 -20.09
N PHE A 129 -20.28 -19.78 -21.07
CA PHE A 129 -19.65 -21.00 -21.58
C PHE A 129 -18.23 -20.71 -22.09
N PHE A 130 -18.03 -19.68 -22.91
CA PHE A 130 -16.70 -19.30 -23.39
C PHE A 130 -15.78 -18.82 -22.26
N LYS A 131 -16.28 -18.01 -21.32
CA LYS A 131 -15.51 -17.56 -20.15
C LYS A 131 -15.05 -18.72 -19.26
N LYS A 132 -15.88 -19.78 -19.16
CA LYS A 132 -15.59 -20.96 -18.34
C LYS A 132 -14.59 -21.88 -19.01
N ASN A 133 -14.78 -22.16 -20.30
CA ASN A 133 -14.08 -23.25 -21.00
C ASN A 133 -12.94 -22.79 -21.92
N PHE A 134 -12.96 -21.55 -22.42
CA PHE A 134 -12.01 -21.05 -23.43
C PHE A 134 -11.52 -19.63 -23.10
N LYS A 135 -10.65 -19.50 -22.09
CA LYS A 135 -10.18 -18.21 -21.55
C LYS A 135 -9.42 -17.31 -22.53
N PHE A 136 -8.82 -17.90 -23.57
CA PHE A 136 -8.09 -17.19 -24.63
C PHE A 136 -9.02 -16.66 -25.75
N LEU A 137 -10.31 -17.02 -25.72
CA LEU A 137 -11.31 -16.53 -26.67
C LEU A 137 -12.13 -15.39 -26.05
N VAL A 138 -12.31 -14.31 -26.81
CA VAL A 138 -13.12 -13.15 -26.47
C VAL A 138 -14.42 -13.20 -27.27
N THR A 139 -15.55 -13.04 -26.59
CA THR A 139 -16.88 -13.05 -27.21
C THR A 139 -17.57 -11.70 -27.03
N ASP A 140 -18.10 -11.15 -28.12
CA ASP A 140 -18.91 -9.92 -28.12
C ASP A 140 -20.23 -10.17 -28.85
N THR A 141 -21.34 -9.62 -28.35
CA THR A 141 -22.62 -9.60 -29.10
C THR A 141 -22.58 -8.46 -30.13
N VAL A 142 -22.91 -8.77 -31.39
CA VAL A 142 -23.00 -7.81 -32.49
C VAL A 142 -24.43 -7.81 -33.03
N GLU A 143 -24.93 -6.64 -33.42
CA GLU A 143 -26.27 -6.46 -34.00
C GLU A 143 -26.18 -6.58 -35.53
N HIS A 144 -27.14 -7.26 -36.14
CA HIS A 144 -27.26 -7.35 -37.60
C HIS A 144 -27.80 -6.03 -38.17
N SER A 145 -27.55 -5.77 -39.46
CA SER A 145 -27.97 -4.56 -40.19
C SER A 145 -29.47 -4.30 -40.10
N ASP A 146 -30.25 -5.34 -39.88
CA ASP A 146 -31.70 -5.32 -39.88
C ASP A 146 -32.28 -4.92 -38.50
N GLY A 147 -31.42 -4.70 -37.48
CA GLY A 147 -31.78 -4.21 -36.15
C GLY A 147 -32.54 -5.20 -35.26
N VAL A 148 -33.02 -6.31 -35.82
CA VAL A 148 -33.85 -7.32 -35.13
C VAL A 148 -33.02 -8.50 -34.62
N GLN A 149 -32.01 -8.93 -35.36
CA GLN A 149 -31.21 -10.12 -35.04
C GLN A 149 -29.85 -9.74 -34.40
N LYS A 150 -29.43 -10.51 -33.39
CA LYS A 150 -28.12 -10.36 -32.73
C LYS A 150 -27.37 -11.68 -32.83
N TYR A 151 -26.06 -11.62 -33.00
CA TYR A 151 -25.20 -12.81 -33.05
C TYR A 151 -23.98 -12.62 -32.16
N ILE A 152 -23.37 -13.73 -31.77
CA ILE A 152 -22.16 -13.72 -30.94
C ILE A 152 -20.95 -13.89 -31.86
N ARG A 153 -20.00 -12.97 -31.73
CA ARG A 153 -18.73 -13.01 -32.45
C ARG A 153 -17.61 -13.44 -31.51
N VAL A 154 -16.96 -14.55 -31.85
CA VAL A 154 -15.84 -15.15 -31.12
C VAL A 154 -14.51 -14.76 -31.80
N ARG A 155 -13.54 -14.29 -31.02
CA ARG A 155 -12.20 -13.87 -31.48
C ARG A 155 -11.12 -14.43 -30.57
N VAL A 156 -9.92 -14.67 -31.10
CA VAL A 156 -8.74 -14.95 -30.29
C VAL A 156 -8.30 -13.65 -29.61
N GLY A 157 -8.13 -13.66 -28.29
CA GLY A 157 -7.65 -12.51 -27.54
C GLY A 157 -6.16 -12.29 -27.80
N SER A 158 -5.82 -11.23 -28.53
CA SER A 158 -4.43 -10.75 -28.59
C SER A 158 -4.11 -10.04 -27.27
N GLU A 159 -3.04 -10.47 -26.59
CA GLU A 159 -2.49 -9.78 -25.42
C GLU A 159 -1.77 -8.49 -25.87
N ALA A 160 -2.47 -7.56 -26.53
CA ALA A 160 -1.98 -6.24 -26.90
C ALA A 160 -3.15 -5.30 -27.28
N GLY A 161 -3.21 -4.13 -26.64
CA GLY A 161 -3.87 -2.94 -27.22
C GLY A 161 -5.37 -2.73 -26.92
N GLY A 162 -5.68 -2.29 -25.70
CA GLY A 162 -6.96 -1.65 -25.40
C GLY A 162 -7.04 -0.23 -25.95
N GLY A 163 -7.45 -0.09 -27.21
CA GLY A 163 -7.76 1.20 -27.84
C GLY A 163 -9.09 1.14 -28.60
N ARG A 164 -10.21 1.50 -27.95
CA ARG A 164 -11.44 1.85 -28.67
C ARG A 164 -11.41 3.34 -28.98
N GLY A 165 -11.21 3.65 -30.26
CA GLY A 165 -11.47 4.96 -30.82
C GLY A 165 -12.97 5.29 -30.81
N ARG A 166 -13.27 6.57 -30.57
CA ARG A 166 -14.51 7.19 -31.04
C ARG A 166 -14.13 8.59 -31.53
N GLY A 167 -14.10 8.74 -32.85
CA GLY A 167 -13.82 10.00 -33.52
C GLY A 167 -15.00 10.97 -33.46
N GLY A 168 -14.67 12.26 -33.33
CA GLY A 168 -15.00 13.30 -34.31
C GLY A 168 -16.47 13.67 -34.55
N GLY A 169 -16.82 14.89 -34.14
CA GLY A 169 -18.00 15.61 -34.61
C GLY A 169 -18.16 16.92 -33.84
N GLY A 170 -17.61 18.02 -34.38
CA GLY A 170 -17.46 19.29 -33.66
C GLY A 170 -18.52 20.36 -33.97
N ARG A 171 -18.25 21.51 -33.33
CA ARG A 171 -18.70 22.90 -33.55
C ARG A 171 -20.03 23.36 -32.95
N GLY A 172 -19.93 24.43 -32.15
CA GLY A 172 -20.98 25.44 -32.07
C GLY A 172 -21.14 26.18 -30.73
N GLY A 173 -20.40 27.29 -30.55
CA GLY A 173 -20.96 28.57 -30.08
C GLY A 173 -21.45 28.75 -28.63
N GLY A 174 -20.65 29.50 -27.85
CA GLY A 174 -21.03 30.66 -27.03
C GLY A 174 -22.29 30.68 -26.15
N GLY A 175 -22.13 31.06 -24.87
CA GLY A 175 -23.23 31.60 -24.07
C GLY A 175 -22.99 31.58 -22.57
N ARG A 176 -22.73 32.76 -21.99
CA ARG A 176 -22.81 33.05 -20.56
C ARG A 176 -24.22 32.77 -20.03
N GLY A 177 -24.35 32.24 -18.81
CA GLY A 177 -25.64 32.22 -18.10
C GLY A 177 -25.59 31.37 -16.84
N GLY A 178 -25.75 32.02 -15.68
CA GLY A 178 -25.89 31.36 -14.38
C GLY A 178 -27.19 30.55 -14.26
N GLY A 179 -27.23 29.68 -13.26
CA GLY A 179 -28.43 28.93 -12.90
C GLY A 179 -28.11 27.73 -12.03
N GLY A 180 -28.20 27.90 -10.71
CA GLY A 180 -28.14 26.80 -9.77
C GLY A 180 -29.29 25.81 -10.00
N ARG A 181 -29.01 24.51 -9.91
CA ARG A 181 -30.03 23.48 -9.68
C ARG A 181 -29.50 22.43 -8.72
N GLY A 182 -30.21 22.32 -7.60
CA GLY A 182 -29.88 21.50 -6.45
C GLY A 182 -29.71 20.02 -6.77
N ARG A 183 -28.66 19.43 -6.21
CA ARG A 183 -28.58 17.98 -6.08
C ARG A 183 -29.56 17.54 -4.99
N LYS A 184 -30.58 16.78 -5.42
CA LYS A 184 -31.48 15.97 -4.59
C LYS A 184 -30.73 15.40 -3.39
N ARG A 185 -31.04 15.90 -2.19
CA ARG A 185 -30.74 15.22 -0.93
C ARG A 185 -31.50 13.89 -0.94
N LYS A 186 -30.78 12.78 -1.10
CA LYS A 186 -31.35 11.46 -0.79
C LYS A 186 -31.53 11.37 0.73
N ASN A 187 -32.72 10.93 1.11
CA ASN A 187 -33.23 10.73 2.46
C ASN A 187 -32.17 10.41 3.51
N MET A 188 -32.08 11.30 4.51
CA MET A 188 -31.65 10.95 5.85
C MET A 188 -32.84 10.32 6.55
N ASN A 189 -32.88 8.99 6.62
CA ASN A 189 -33.60 8.30 7.69
C ASN A 189 -32.95 6.94 7.91
N GLY A 190 -32.43 6.72 9.12
CA GLY A 190 -31.71 5.51 9.49
C GLY A 190 -30.40 5.84 10.19
N SER A 191 -30.47 5.92 11.52
CA SER A 191 -29.35 5.91 12.45
C SER A 191 -28.34 4.82 12.11
N ASP A 192 -27.19 5.21 11.58
CA ASP A 192 -26.05 4.31 11.38
C ASP A 192 -24.79 4.98 11.95
N TRP A 193 -24.72 4.98 13.28
CA TRP A 193 -23.48 5.21 14.04
C TRP A 193 -22.61 3.94 13.96
N GLY A 194 -22.24 3.57 12.74
CA GLY A 194 -21.39 2.44 12.41
C GLY A 194 -20.46 2.83 11.28
N ASP A 195 -19.28 3.36 11.62
CA ASP A 195 -18.20 3.70 10.69
C ASP A 195 -17.51 2.40 10.17
N ASP A 196 -18.29 1.50 9.56
CA ASP A 196 -17.86 0.17 9.09
C ASP A 196 -17.22 0.20 7.69
N ARG A 197 -16.69 1.35 7.26
CA ARG A 197 -15.89 1.44 6.01
C ARG A 197 -14.44 1.80 6.30
N PRO A 198 -13.62 0.85 6.79
CA PRO A 198 -12.22 1.10 7.15
C PRO A 198 -11.31 1.44 5.96
N PHE A 199 -11.78 1.25 4.72
CA PHE A 199 -10.97 1.43 3.51
C PHE A 199 -11.65 2.37 2.52
N ASP A 200 -10.84 3.26 1.95
CA ASP A 200 -11.24 4.20 0.91
C ASP A 200 -11.90 3.44 -0.27
N SER A 201 -13.20 3.67 -0.47
CA SER A 201 -14.03 3.00 -1.48
C SER A 201 -13.69 3.38 -2.93
N ARG A 202 -12.59 4.10 -3.15
CA ARG A 202 -12.03 4.44 -4.47
C ARG A 202 -11.11 3.36 -5.06
N GLY A 203 -10.96 2.22 -4.39
CA GLY A 203 -10.37 1.01 -4.98
C GLY A 203 -11.10 0.62 -6.29
N SER A 204 -10.42 -0.12 -7.16
CA SER A 204 -11.00 -0.53 -8.45
C SER A 204 -12.35 -1.23 -8.25
N SER A 205 -13.40 -0.76 -8.93
CA SER A 205 -14.73 -1.38 -8.90
C SER A 205 -14.70 -2.79 -9.50
N SER A 206 -13.83 -3.02 -10.48
CA SER A 206 -13.46 -4.33 -10.99
C SER A 206 -12.19 -4.82 -10.27
N TRP A 207 -12.36 -5.62 -9.21
CA TRP A 207 -11.26 -6.34 -8.57
C TRP A 207 -11.52 -7.85 -8.73
N PRO A 208 -10.55 -8.66 -9.18
CA PRO A 208 -10.75 -10.10 -9.33
C PRO A 208 -11.14 -10.72 -7.98
N ALA A 209 -12.19 -11.55 -7.96
CA ALA A 209 -12.68 -12.16 -6.73
C ALA A 209 -11.66 -13.15 -6.12
N ASN A 210 -10.82 -13.74 -6.97
CA ASN A 210 -9.76 -14.68 -6.61
C ASN A 210 -8.43 -13.99 -6.23
N ALA A 211 -8.30 -12.68 -6.42
CA ALA A 211 -7.09 -11.95 -6.02
C ALA A 211 -7.22 -11.45 -4.58
N GLY A 212 -6.12 -11.51 -3.82
CA GLY A 212 -6.02 -10.89 -2.50
C GLY A 212 -6.51 -9.43 -2.54
N LYS A 213 -7.30 -9.03 -1.53
CA LYS A 213 -7.90 -7.68 -1.47
C LYS A 213 -6.87 -6.58 -1.26
N PHE A 214 -5.68 -6.93 -0.78
CA PHE A 214 -4.58 -6.01 -0.51
C PHE A 214 -3.39 -6.34 -1.39
N LEU A 215 -2.71 -5.31 -1.85
CA LEU A 215 -1.37 -5.42 -2.39
C LEU A 215 -0.38 -5.16 -1.27
N ARG A 216 0.41 -6.18 -0.91
CA ARG A 216 1.60 -6.05 -0.08
C ARG A 216 2.79 -5.70 -0.95
N PHE A 217 3.64 -4.79 -0.48
CA PHE A 217 4.90 -4.42 -1.11
C PHE A 217 5.92 -4.03 -0.06
N HIS A 218 7.19 -4.08 -0.42
CA HIS A 218 8.29 -3.59 0.41
C HIS A 218 8.54 -2.12 0.09
N LEU A 219 8.50 -1.28 1.12
CA LEU A 219 8.85 0.13 1.06
C LEU A 219 10.28 0.31 1.58
N CYS A 220 11.20 0.68 0.69
CA CYS A 220 12.51 1.19 1.05
C CYS A 220 12.49 2.72 1.02
N LYS A 221 12.91 3.36 2.11
CA LYS A 221 12.99 4.82 2.22
C LYS A 221 14.33 5.25 2.77
N GLU A 222 14.82 6.38 2.28
CA GLU A 222 16.08 7.00 2.69
C GLU A 222 15.80 8.40 3.25
N ASN A 223 16.24 8.64 4.48
CA ASN A 223 16.14 9.95 5.15
C ASN A 223 14.70 10.54 5.17
N LYS A 224 13.69 9.69 5.34
CA LYS A 224 12.27 10.06 5.30
C LYS A 224 11.47 9.38 6.40
N ASP A 225 10.42 10.04 6.87
CA ASP A 225 9.43 9.43 7.75
C ASP A 225 8.53 8.45 6.96
N THR A 226 8.02 7.42 7.63
CA THR A 226 7.09 6.45 7.01
C THR A 226 5.81 7.13 6.54
N GLN A 227 5.22 8.03 7.33
CA GLN A 227 4.00 8.77 6.97
C GLN A 227 4.25 9.73 5.80
N ASP A 228 5.40 10.42 5.79
CA ASP A 228 5.78 11.30 4.69
C ASP A 228 5.90 10.51 3.37
N ALA A 229 6.56 9.34 3.41
CA ALA A 229 6.74 8.49 2.24
C ALA A 229 5.39 7.98 1.69
N LEU A 230 4.52 7.47 2.57
CA LEU A 230 3.18 7.01 2.20
C LEU A 230 2.28 8.15 1.75
N GLY A 231 2.43 9.35 2.31
CA GLY A 231 1.71 10.54 1.88
C GLY A 231 2.07 10.97 0.46
N VAL A 232 3.35 10.90 0.07
CA VAL A 232 3.79 11.16 -1.30
C VAL A 232 3.21 10.12 -2.27
N ILE A 233 3.34 8.83 -1.94
CA ILE A 233 2.78 7.73 -2.76
C ILE A 233 1.25 7.90 -2.89
N GLY A 234 0.57 8.16 -1.77
CA GLY A 234 -0.88 8.37 -1.71
C GLY A 234 -1.33 9.51 -2.61
N LYS A 235 -0.69 10.68 -2.52
CA LYS A 235 -0.99 11.84 -3.40
C LYS A 235 -0.87 11.49 -4.87
N MET A 236 0.17 10.75 -5.26
CA MET A 236 0.39 10.36 -6.67
C MET A 236 -0.62 9.33 -7.18
N LEU A 237 -1.21 8.53 -6.28
CA LEU A 237 -2.26 7.54 -6.60
C LEU A 237 -3.68 8.09 -6.38
N GLY A 238 -3.82 9.31 -5.85
CA GLY A 238 -5.11 9.85 -5.42
C GLY A 238 -5.67 9.21 -4.14
N LEU A 239 -4.85 8.51 -3.35
CA LEU A 239 -5.24 7.80 -2.13
C LEU A 239 -4.91 8.59 -0.87
N GLN A 240 -5.65 8.34 0.20
CA GLN A 240 -5.35 8.89 1.53
C GLN A 240 -4.33 8.01 2.26
N SER A 241 -3.56 8.58 3.19
CA SER A 241 -2.57 7.84 3.98
C SER A 241 -3.18 6.67 4.76
N ARG A 242 -4.45 6.80 5.20
CA ARG A 242 -5.19 5.72 5.88
C ARG A 242 -5.43 4.47 5.03
N SER A 243 -5.31 4.58 3.69
CA SER A 243 -5.46 3.44 2.79
C SER A 243 -4.25 2.50 2.83
N PHE A 244 -3.16 2.91 3.50
CA PHE A 244 -1.95 2.11 3.68
C PHE A 244 -1.91 1.52 5.09
N GLY A 245 -1.73 0.20 5.17
CA GLY A 245 -1.43 -0.53 6.40
C GLY A 245 0.07 -0.81 6.51
N PHE A 246 0.62 -0.74 7.72
CA PHE A 246 2.02 -1.04 8.03
C PHE A 246 2.17 -1.41 9.51
N SER A 247 3.23 -2.15 9.86
CA SER A 247 3.37 -2.73 11.20
C SER A 247 3.99 -1.78 12.24
N GLY A 248 4.68 -0.73 11.79
CA GLY A 248 5.17 0.33 12.65
C GLY A 248 6.01 1.34 11.89
N THR A 249 6.15 2.55 12.44
CA THR A 249 7.02 3.59 11.88
C THR A 249 8.49 3.23 12.03
N LYS A 250 9.33 3.64 11.08
CA LYS A 250 10.78 3.41 11.10
C LYS A 250 11.53 4.74 11.12
N ASP A 251 12.75 4.75 11.67
CA ASP A 251 13.59 5.94 11.78
C ASP A 251 13.60 6.82 10.52
N LYS A 252 13.44 8.13 10.71
CA LYS A 252 13.56 9.11 9.63
C LYS A 252 14.98 9.17 9.08
N ARG A 253 15.96 9.40 9.96
CA ARG A 253 17.39 9.53 9.60
C ARG A 253 18.06 8.15 9.53
N ALA A 254 17.66 7.37 8.54
CA ALA A 254 18.12 6.00 8.29
C ALA A 254 17.81 5.59 6.85
N VAL A 255 18.37 4.45 6.41
CA VAL A 255 17.85 3.67 5.27
C VAL A 255 16.99 2.56 5.85
N THR A 256 15.70 2.52 5.52
CA THR A 256 14.78 1.58 6.16
C THR A 256 13.94 0.84 5.14
N THR A 257 13.80 -0.49 5.32
CA THR A 257 12.88 -1.32 4.54
C THR A 257 11.81 -1.92 5.43
N GLN A 258 10.54 -1.81 5.04
CA GLN A 258 9.39 -2.34 5.79
C GLN A 258 8.29 -2.85 4.86
N GLN A 259 7.39 -3.72 5.35
CA GLN A 259 6.21 -4.12 4.61
C GLN A 259 5.11 -3.07 4.73
N VAL A 260 4.39 -2.89 3.62
CA VAL A 260 3.23 -2.01 3.52
C VAL A 260 2.16 -2.76 2.72
N THR A 261 0.90 -2.63 3.13
CA THR A 261 -0.26 -3.10 2.38
C THR A 261 -1.12 -1.94 1.93
N VAL A 262 -1.75 -2.06 0.77
CA VAL A 262 -2.73 -1.08 0.29
C VAL A 262 -3.93 -1.78 -0.32
N PHE A 263 -5.13 -1.26 -0.04
CA PHE A 263 -6.38 -1.90 -0.43
C PHE A 263 -6.70 -1.70 -1.92
N LYS A 264 -6.90 -2.81 -2.66
CA LYS A 264 -7.36 -2.83 -4.07
C LYS A 264 -6.61 -1.89 -5.03
N VAL A 265 -5.28 -1.85 -4.91
CA VAL A 265 -4.41 -1.13 -5.86
C VAL A 265 -3.58 -2.15 -6.65
N PRO A 266 -3.62 -2.11 -7.99
CA PRO A 266 -2.78 -2.97 -8.83
C PRO A 266 -1.28 -2.64 -8.68
N ALA A 267 -0.43 -3.67 -8.71
CA ALA A 267 1.03 -3.52 -8.55
C ALA A 267 1.67 -2.58 -9.58
N ASN A 268 1.20 -2.62 -10.84
CA ASN A 268 1.72 -1.77 -11.91
C ASN A 268 1.60 -0.26 -11.61
N LYS A 269 0.53 0.17 -10.93
CA LYS A 269 0.34 1.57 -10.57
C LYS A 269 1.38 2.05 -9.57
N ILE A 270 1.78 1.20 -8.64
CA ILE A 270 2.77 1.52 -7.61
C ILE A 270 4.19 1.39 -8.17
N ALA A 271 4.47 0.32 -8.90
CA ALA A 271 5.76 0.10 -9.55
C ALA A 271 6.14 1.25 -10.49
N ALA A 272 5.19 1.80 -11.25
CA ALA A 272 5.40 2.93 -12.15
C ALA A 272 5.90 4.20 -11.41
N LEU A 273 5.63 4.33 -10.11
CA LEU A 273 6.07 5.50 -9.32
C LEU A 273 7.56 5.47 -9.02
N ASN A 274 8.25 4.32 -9.08
CA ASN A 274 9.68 4.20 -8.77
C ASN A 274 10.59 5.15 -9.57
N LYS A 275 10.15 5.55 -10.77
CA LYS A 275 10.86 6.52 -11.64
C LYS A 275 10.73 7.97 -11.19
N ARG A 276 9.70 8.28 -10.40
CA ARG A 276 9.34 9.63 -9.95
C ARG A 276 9.56 9.85 -8.46
N LEU A 277 9.73 8.77 -7.70
CA LEU A 277 9.98 8.79 -6.27
C LEU A 277 11.46 9.04 -5.98
N TYR A 278 11.76 10.08 -5.20
CA TYR A 278 13.11 10.41 -4.75
C TYR A 278 13.31 9.94 -3.30
N GLY A 279 14.38 9.17 -3.05
CA GLY A 279 14.66 8.58 -1.72
C GLY A 279 13.60 7.59 -1.24
N ILE A 280 12.77 7.08 -2.15
CA ILE A 280 11.77 6.03 -1.91
C ILE A 280 11.82 5.05 -3.06
N LYS A 281 11.82 3.76 -2.75
CA LYS A 281 11.67 2.65 -3.70
C LYS A 281 10.67 1.64 -3.17
N VAL A 282 9.88 1.08 -4.08
CA VAL A 282 8.83 0.10 -3.80
C VAL A 282 8.99 -1.12 -4.70
N GLY A 283 8.77 -2.32 -4.16
CA GLY A 283 8.98 -3.57 -4.89
C GLY A 283 8.50 -4.77 -4.09
N ASN A 284 8.92 -5.97 -4.48
CA ASN A 284 8.48 -7.24 -3.85
C ASN A 284 6.96 -7.30 -3.68
N PHE A 285 6.26 -7.05 -4.79
CA PHE A 285 4.80 -6.99 -4.81
C PHE A 285 4.18 -8.37 -4.62
N CYS A 286 3.11 -8.45 -3.83
CA CYS A 286 2.39 -9.70 -3.57
C CYS A 286 0.95 -9.37 -3.18
N TYR A 287 -0.04 -10.00 -3.81
CA TYR A 287 -1.43 -9.85 -3.39
C TYR A 287 -1.71 -10.74 -2.17
N VAL A 288 -2.37 -10.19 -1.16
CA VAL A 288 -2.67 -10.85 0.11
C VAL A 288 -4.12 -10.61 0.53
N LYS A 289 -4.68 -11.54 1.31
CA LYS A 289 -6.08 -11.50 1.76
C LYS A 289 -6.32 -10.43 2.84
N GLU A 290 -5.33 -10.20 3.71
CA GLU A 290 -5.42 -9.30 4.86
C GLU A 290 -4.44 -8.13 4.77
N GLY A 291 -4.83 -6.98 5.33
CA GLY A 291 -3.97 -5.82 5.47
C GLY A 291 -3.10 -5.88 6.72
N LEU A 292 -1.98 -5.16 6.71
CA LEU A 292 -1.11 -5.00 7.88
C LEU A 292 -1.68 -3.98 8.87
N GLY A 293 -1.73 -4.37 10.13
CA GLY A 293 -2.04 -3.50 11.27
C GLY A 293 -0.79 -3.11 12.07
N LEU A 294 -0.92 -2.14 12.98
CA LEU A 294 0.16 -1.77 13.90
C LEU A 294 0.55 -2.92 14.83
N GLY A 295 1.84 -3.07 15.11
CA GLY A 295 2.39 -4.13 15.96
C GLY A 295 2.52 -5.49 15.27
N GLN A 296 2.16 -5.61 13.99
CA GLN A 296 2.22 -6.85 13.23
C GLN A 296 3.63 -7.14 12.66
N LEU A 297 4.65 -7.11 13.52
CA LEU A 297 6.05 -7.45 13.19
C LEU A 297 6.68 -8.22 14.35
N MET A 298 7.74 -8.98 14.08
CA MET A 298 8.54 -9.62 15.14
C MET A 298 9.61 -8.69 15.72
N GLY A 299 10.13 -7.78 14.91
CA GLY A 299 11.20 -6.89 15.34
C GLY A 299 11.83 -6.14 14.17
N ASN A 300 13.02 -5.59 14.42
CA ASN A 300 13.81 -4.91 13.39
C ASN A 300 15.24 -5.43 13.44
N ARG A 301 15.81 -5.72 12.28
CA ARG A 301 17.22 -6.02 12.11
C ARG A 301 17.96 -4.72 11.79
N PHE A 302 18.87 -4.35 12.68
CA PHE A 302 19.70 -3.18 12.52
C PHE A 302 21.07 -3.55 11.96
N THR A 303 21.57 -2.76 11.02
CA THR A 303 22.99 -2.71 10.66
C THR A 303 23.47 -1.30 10.98
N ILE A 304 24.40 -1.18 11.92
CA ILE A 304 24.87 0.10 12.47
C ILE A 304 26.36 0.22 12.21
N THR A 305 26.77 1.34 11.63
CA THR A 305 28.18 1.71 11.46
C THR A 305 28.52 2.85 12.42
N LEU A 306 29.44 2.60 13.34
CA LEU A 306 30.06 3.64 14.17
C LEU A 306 31.27 4.21 13.43
N ARG A 307 31.32 5.54 13.28
CA ARG A 307 32.41 6.26 12.58
C ARG A 307 33.32 6.95 13.59
N GLY A 308 34.61 7.11 13.28
CA GLY A 308 35.55 7.83 14.14
C GLY A 308 35.64 7.22 15.54
N VAL A 309 35.80 5.89 15.59
CA VAL A 309 35.88 5.17 16.86
C VAL A 309 37.20 5.52 17.55
N VAL A 310 37.11 5.94 18.82
CA VAL A 310 38.24 6.23 19.70
C VAL A 310 38.13 5.29 20.89
N ALA A 311 38.98 4.26 20.89
CA ALA A 311 39.09 3.25 21.93
C ALA A 311 40.57 3.05 22.27
N GLU A 312 40.85 2.53 23.47
CA GLU A 312 42.23 2.23 23.90
C GLU A 312 42.83 1.05 23.13
N SER A 313 42.00 0.08 22.74
CA SER A 313 42.40 -1.07 21.93
C SER A 313 41.24 -1.68 21.15
N ASP A 314 41.55 -2.41 20.08
CA ASP A 314 40.56 -3.16 19.30
C ASP A 314 39.91 -4.28 20.12
N ASP A 315 40.65 -4.85 21.08
CA ASP A 315 40.14 -5.92 21.94
C ASP A 315 39.07 -5.44 22.91
N MET A 316 39.15 -4.17 23.35
CA MET A 316 38.07 -3.53 24.12
C MET A 316 36.76 -3.48 23.32
N ILE A 317 36.84 -3.14 22.02
CA ILE A 317 35.67 -3.09 21.13
C ILE A 317 35.08 -4.49 20.97
N LYS A 318 35.93 -5.51 20.71
CA LYS A 318 35.48 -6.90 20.58
C LYS A 318 34.80 -7.38 21.86
N ALA A 319 35.41 -7.14 23.03
CA ALA A 319 34.85 -7.52 24.33
C ALA A 319 33.50 -6.84 24.59
N ALA A 320 33.33 -5.57 24.22
CA ALA A 320 32.07 -4.86 24.35
C ALA A 320 30.98 -5.42 23.43
N VAL A 321 31.31 -5.75 22.18
CA VAL A 321 30.37 -6.35 21.20
C VAL A 321 29.98 -7.76 21.63
N ASP A 322 30.93 -8.57 22.09
CA ASP A 322 30.67 -9.91 22.61
C ASP A 322 29.79 -9.87 23.87
N GLY A 323 30.05 -8.90 24.75
CA GLY A 323 29.23 -8.64 25.94
C GLY A 323 27.79 -8.28 25.58
N LEU A 324 27.60 -7.41 24.59
CA LEU A 324 26.27 -7.06 24.06
C LEU A 324 25.55 -8.29 23.49
N GLY A 325 26.26 -9.17 22.77
CA GLY A 325 25.69 -10.40 22.21
C GLY A 325 25.26 -11.41 23.27
N LYS A 326 26.04 -11.57 24.34
CA LYS A 326 25.79 -12.54 25.43
C LYS A 326 24.75 -12.05 26.44
N ASN A 327 24.90 -10.81 26.88
CA ASN A 327 24.14 -10.25 28.02
C ASN A 327 23.03 -9.29 27.56
N GLY A 328 23.04 -8.87 26.30
CA GLY A 328 22.13 -7.86 25.80
C GLY A 328 22.40 -6.47 26.38
N PHE A 329 21.34 -5.67 26.46
CA PHE A 329 21.35 -4.30 26.97
C PHE A 329 20.10 -4.07 27.84
N ILE A 330 20.13 -3.04 28.68
CA ILE A 330 18.97 -2.65 29.49
C ILE A 330 17.94 -2.00 28.57
N ASN A 331 16.71 -2.53 28.59
CA ASN A 331 15.62 -2.11 27.70
C ASN A 331 14.99 -0.75 28.11
N TYR A 332 15.79 0.31 28.06
CA TYR A 332 15.34 1.67 28.34
C TYR A 332 14.52 2.26 27.20
N TYR A 333 13.62 3.18 27.55
CA TYR A 333 13.09 4.14 26.58
C TYR A 333 14.15 5.20 26.27
N GLY A 334 14.67 5.22 25.03
CA GLY A 334 15.69 6.19 24.63
C GLY A 334 15.20 7.64 24.56
N LEU A 335 16.14 8.59 24.47
CA LEU A 335 15.87 10.04 24.47
C LEU A 335 14.81 10.51 23.46
N GLN A 336 14.70 9.84 22.31
CA GLN A 336 13.67 10.12 21.30
C GLN A 336 12.23 10.08 21.86
N ARG A 337 11.97 9.26 22.89
CA ARG A 337 10.64 9.16 23.54
C ARG A 337 10.29 10.37 24.39
N PHE A 338 11.30 11.09 24.85
CA PHE A 338 11.13 12.31 25.64
C PHE A 338 11.02 13.57 24.78
N GLY A 339 11.09 13.41 23.45
CA GLY A 339 10.99 14.49 22.47
C GLY A 339 12.34 15.19 22.24
N SER A 340 12.44 15.89 21.10
CA SER A 340 13.61 16.71 20.74
C SER A 340 13.38 18.20 20.97
N GLY A 341 12.23 18.58 21.56
CA GLY A 341 11.91 19.96 21.88
C GLY A 341 12.51 20.40 23.22
N SER A 342 12.38 21.70 23.52
CA SER A 342 12.80 22.28 24.79
C SER A 342 12.00 21.77 26.00
N VAL A 343 10.75 21.34 25.78
CA VAL A 343 9.90 20.75 26.82
C VAL A 343 9.84 19.23 26.65
N PRO A 344 10.30 18.46 27.65
CA PRO A 344 10.22 17.01 27.62
C PRO A 344 8.78 16.52 27.69
N THR A 345 8.44 15.53 26.87
CA THR A 345 7.06 14.98 26.77
C THR A 345 6.55 14.41 28.10
N HIS A 346 7.43 13.83 28.90
CA HIS A 346 7.07 13.24 30.19
C HIS A 346 6.58 14.28 31.22
N ARG A 347 7.08 15.53 31.15
CA ARG A 347 6.62 16.61 32.03
C ARG A 347 5.19 17.04 31.70
N ILE A 348 4.87 17.10 30.41
CA ILE A 348 3.50 17.35 29.94
C ILE A 348 2.57 16.23 30.43
N GLY A 349 2.98 14.97 30.25
CA GLY A 349 2.24 13.81 30.74
C GLY A 349 2.00 13.85 32.26
N ALA A 350 3.02 14.21 33.05
CA ALA A 350 2.89 14.35 34.50
C ALA A 350 1.90 15.45 34.91
N ALA A 351 1.93 16.61 34.24
CA ALA A 351 0.98 17.70 34.50
C ALA A 351 -0.46 17.27 34.18
N LEU A 352 -0.68 16.57 33.06
CA LEU A 352 -1.99 16.03 32.70
C LEU A 352 -2.51 15.03 33.76
N LEU A 353 -1.67 14.10 34.21
CA LEU A 353 -2.05 13.11 35.22
C LEU A 353 -2.36 13.72 36.60
N ARG A 354 -1.75 14.87 36.93
CA ARG A 354 -2.03 15.62 38.16
C ARG A 354 -3.25 16.54 38.05
N GLY A 355 -3.91 16.60 36.89
CA GLY A 355 -5.01 17.53 36.64
C GLY A 355 -4.56 19.00 36.53
N GLU A 356 -3.27 19.26 36.33
CA GLU A 356 -2.72 20.61 36.18
C GLU A 356 -2.93 21.12 34.74
N TRP A 357 -4.18 21.23 34.29
CA TRP A 357 -4.53 21.51 32.89
C TRP A 357 -3.90 22.79 32.35
N LYS A 358 -3.91 23.87 33.14
CA LYS A 358 -3.29 25.15 32.78
C LYS A 358 -1.79 25.00 32.56
N ASN A 359 -1.12 24.24 33.43
CA ASN A 359 0.31 23.95 33.31
C ASN A 359 0.59 23.10 32.06
N ALA A 360 -0.19 22.04 31.83
CA ALA A 360 -0.06 21.20 30.64
C ALA A 360 -0.22 22.00 29.34
N VAL A 361 -1.20 22.91 29.27
CA VAL A 361 -1.41 23.79 28.10
C VAL A 361 -0.23 24.74 27.92
N ASN A 362 0.26 25.34 29.00
CA ASN A 362 1.45 26.22 28.96
C ASN A 362 2.69 25.45 28.47
N LEU A 363 2.96 24.26 29.01
CA LEU A 363 4.07 23.40 28.57
C LEU A 363 4.02 23.05 27.08
N VAL A 364 2.83 22.97 26.48
CA VAL A 364 2.66 22.70 25.04
C VAL A 364 2.80 23.97 24.21
N LEU A 365 2.18 25.08 24.63
CA LEU A 365 1.93 26.26 23.79
C LEU A 365 2.83 27.46 24.09
N ASP A 366 3.53 27.50 25.21
CA ASP A 366 4.37 28.65 25.53
C ASP A 366 5.49 28.84 24.51
N PRO A 367 5.80 30.09 24.13
CA PRO A 367 6.86 30.39 23.18
C PRO A 367 8.18 29.80 23.65
N ARG A 368 8.91 29.20 22.71
CA ARG A 368 10.15 28.48 22.99
C ARG A 368 11.33 29.27 22.44
N GLU A 369 12.43 29.28 23.19
CA GLU A 369 13.69 29.81 22.66
C GLU A 369 14.07 29.05 21.38
N GLY A 370 14.15 29.78 20.25
CA GLY A 370 14.39 29.23 18.91
C GLY A 370 13.16 29.19 17.99
N ASP A 371 11.93 29.28 18.53
CA ASP A 371 10.68 29.30 17.74
C ASP A 371 10.21 30.74 17.48
N ILE A 372 10.96 31.51 16.69
CA ILE A 372 10.66 32.93 16.43
C ILE A 372 9.48 33.13 15.45
N LEU A 373 9.07 32.11 14.69
CA LEU A 373 8.17 32.28 13.52
C LEU A 373 6.73 31.77 13.64
N LYS A 374 6.21 31.43 14.84
CA LYS A 374 4.83 30.89 14.97
C LYS A 374 3.94 31.54 16.03
N LEU A 375 4.23 32.78 16.44
CA LEU A 375 3.50 33.44 17.53
C LEU A 375 1.99 33.64 17.28
N PHE A 376 1.55 33.94 16.05
CA PHE A 376 0.14 34.29 15.80
C PHE A 376 -0.83 33.10 15.82
N CYS A 377 -0.40 31.91 15.35
CA CYS A 377 -1.28 30.75 15.28
C CYS A 377 -1.42 30.05 16.65
N LEU A 378 -0.38 30.09 17.47
CA LEU A 378 -0.38 29.53 18.83
C LEU A 378 -1.31 30.29 19.78
N TYR A 379 -1.47 31.60 19.59
CA TYR A 379 -2.27 32.45 20.47
C TYR A 379 -3.78 32.12 20.41
N LEU A 380 -4.32 31.89 19.21
CA LEU A 380 -5.72 31.51 19.01
C LEU A 380 -6.03 30.10 19.55
N ILE A 381 -5.11 29.15 19.35
CA ILE A 381 -5.25 27.78 19.89
C ILE A 381 -5.18 27.81 21.43
N ARG A 382 -4.33 28.66 22.00
CA ARG A 382 -4.18 28.84 23.45
C ARG A 382 -5.46 29.33 24.12
N ILE A 383 -6.12 30.34 23.54
CA ILE A 383 -7.40 30.85 24.06
C ILE A 383 -8.47 29.74 24.05
N CYS A 384 -8.57 28.99 22.95
CA CYS A 384 -9.57 27.94 22.81
C CYS A 384 -9.35 26.77 23.81
N MET A 385 -8.09 26.34 23.98
CA MET A 385 -7.76 25.24 24.91
C MET A 385 -7.84 25.64 26.39
N LEU A 386 -7.50 26.89 26.75
CA LEU A 386 -7.70 27.39 28.11
C LEU A 386 -9.17 27.49 28.49
N CYS A 387 -10.04 27.91 27.56
CA CYS A 387 -11.48 27.89 27.78
C CYS A 387 -12.02 26.48 28.03
N CYS A 388 -11.58 25.49 27.24
CA CYS A 388 -11.97 24.09 27.47
C CYS A 388 -11.42 23.51 28.79
N ALA A 389 -10.19 23.87 29.18
CA ALA A 389 -9.59 23.42 30.44
C ALA A 389 -10.34 23.97 31.68
N ASN A 390 -10.79 25.22 31.62
CA ASN A 390 -11.60 25.81 32.69
C ASN A 390 -12.99 25.16 32.81
N PHE A 391 -13.55 24.64 31.71
CA PHE A 391 -14.83 23.92 31.71
C PHE A 391 -14.75 22.48 32.25
N CYS A 392 -13.57 21.87 32.27
CA CYS A 392 -13.36 20.50 32.77
C CYS A 392 -12.98 20.45 34.26
N SER A 393 -12.80 21.62 34.88
CA SER A 393 -12.39 21.78 36.29
C SER A 393 -13.57 22.13 37.22
N THR A 394 -14.79 22.15 36.67
CA THR A 394 -16.09 22.20 37.38
C THR A 394 -16.78 20.87 37.22
#